data_AF-A0A2V7UGS7-F1
#
_entry.id   AF-A0A2V7UGS7-F1
#
_cell.length_a   1.000
_cell.length_b   1.000
_cell.length_c   1.000
_cell.angle_alpha   90.00
_cell.angle_beta   90.00
_cell.angle_gamma   90.00
#
_symmetry.space_group_name_H-M   'P 1'
#
loop_
_entity.id
_entity.type
_entity.pdbx_description
1 polymer ?
#
loop_
_entity_poly.entity_id
_entity_poly.type
_entity_poly.pdbx_seq_one_letter_code
_entity_poly.pdbx_strand_id
1 'polypeptide(L)'
;MRASRSPIEGTILGAEAHHTVSAEWVLHHQFLQIHEKTSAGAPASERPYEAIWFVGYDPVSERYVCHLFDIFGARFSETLGYGTRDGNAIRFVFEYPDGPFHTTYRWSPQNETWQWLLEQKDKSGKWITFADLKLRRPPQP
;
A
#
# COMPACT_ATOMS: atom_id res chain seq x y z
N MET A 1 13.96 16.37 -10.15
CA MET A 1 13.88 15.05 -10.84
C MET A 1 12.44 14.59 -10.77
N ARG A 2 11.85 14.04 -11.85
CA ARG A 2 10.58 13.31 -11.73
C ARG A 2 10.91 11.99 -11.02
N ALA A 3 10.21 11.67 -9.93
CA ALA A 3 10.36 10.37 -9.28
C ALA A 3 10.03 9.27 -10.30
N SER A 4 10.94 8.31 -10.48
CA SER A 4 10.69 7.16 -11.33
C SER A 4 9.50 6.38 -10.76
N ARG A 5 8.53 6.06 -11.62
CA ARG A 5 7.36 5.26 -11.27
C ARG A 5 7.57 3.81 -11.68
N SER A 6 7.22 2.92 -10.78
CA SER A 6 7.27 1.46 -10.93
C SER A 6 5.87 0.92 -11.20
N PRO A 7 5.70 -0.06 -12.09
CA PRO A 7 4.42 -0.74 -12.23
C PRO A 7 4.13 -1.58 -10.99
N ILE A 8 2.86 -1.59 -10.58
CA ILE A 8 2.32 -2.51 -9.59
C ILE A 8 1.07 -3.17 -10.19
N GLU A 9 1.05 -4.50 -10.19
CA GLU A 9 0.04 -5.29 -10.88
C GLU A 9 -0.43 -6.44 -10.00
N GLY A 10 -1.65 -6.90 -10.24
CA GLY A 10 -2.25 -8.02 -9.51
C GLY A 10 -3.76 -7.87 -9.51
N THR A 11 -4.40 -8.27 -8.42
CA THR A 11 -5.87 -8.17 -8.32
C THR A 11 -6.32 -7.30 -7.16
N ILE A 12 -7.39 -6.55 -7.37
CA ILE A 12 -8.16 -5.83 -6.35
C ILE A 12 -9.61 -6.30 -6.47
N LEU A 13 -10.16 -6.86 -5.39
CA LEU A 13 -11.49 -7.47 -5.34
C LEU A 13 -11.74 -8.47 -6.48
N GLY A 14 -10.69 -9.20 -6.88
CA GLY A 14 -10.72 -10.20 -7.95
C GLY A 14 -10.65 -9.65 -9.38
N ALA A 15 -10.60 -8.32 -9.56
CA ALA A 15 -10.35 -7.70 -10.86
C ALA A 15 -8.87 -7.36 -11.03
N GLU A 16 -8.35 -7.47 -12.25
CA GLU A 16 -7.00 -7.01 -12.60
C GLU A 16 -6.84 -5.51 -12.30
N ALA A 17 -5.71 -5.13 -11.72
CA ALA A 17 -5.38 -3.73 -11.40
C ALA A 17 -4.06 -3.33 -12.05
N HIS A 18 -4.06 -2.17 -12.71
CA HIS A 18 -2.92 -1.67 -13.47
C HIS A 18 -2.49 -0.31 -12.92
N HIS A 19 -1.66 -0.32 -11.87
CA HIS A 19 -1.27 0.90 -11.16
C HIS A 19 0.23 1.20 -11.34
N THR A 20 0.61 2.43 -10.97
CA THR A 20 2.00 2.87 -10.85
C THR A 20 2.26 3.43 -9.47
N VAL A 21 3.45 3.16 -8.95
CA VAL A 21 3.90 3.60 -7.63
C VAL A 21 5.21 4.34 -7.75
N SER A 22 5.31 5.50 -7.10
CA SER A 22 6.60 6.13 -6.77
C SER A 22 6.80 6.15 -5.28
N ALA A 23 8.03 5.97 -4.81
CA ALA A 23 8.37 6.06 -3.39
C ALA A 23 9.56 7.00 -3.21
N GLU A 24 9.47 7.90 -2.22
CA GLU A 24 10.52 8.85 -1.90
C GLU A 24 10.58 9.12 -0.39
N TRP A 25 11.80 9.31 0.12
CA TRP A 25 11.99 9.78 1.49
C TRP A 25 11.70 11.28 1.55
N VAL A 26 10.83 11.68 2.46
CA VAL A 26 10.40 13.07 2.65
C VAL A 26 10.61 13.51 4.09
N LEU A 27 10.42 14.80 4.35
CA LEU A 27 10.51 15.39 5.69
C LEU A 27 11.83 15.00 6.39
N HIS A 28 12.95 15.14 5.70
CA HIS A 28 14.28 14.78 6.20
C HIS A 28 14.41 13.29 6.61
N HIS A 29 13.96 12.40 5.72
CA HIS A 29 13.98 10.94 5.91
C HIS A 29 13.21 10.43 7.13
N GLN A 30 12.26 11.23 7.64
CA GLN A 30 11.38 10.79 8.73
C GLN A 30 10.21 9.96 8.23
N PHE A 31 9.80 10.16 6.97
CA PHE A 31 8.71 9.41 6.36
C PHE A 31 9.11 8.93 4.96
N LEU A 32 8.70 7.71 4.62
CA LEU A 32 8.62 7.24 3.25
C LEU A 32 7.24 7.60 2.71
N GLN A 33 7.18 8.46 1.70
CA GLN A 33 5.96 8.74 0.96
C GLN A 33 5.87 7.77 -0.22
N ILE A 34 4.78 7.01 -0.30
CA ILE A 34 4.46 6.10 -1.40
C ILE A 34 3.22 6.62 -2.12
N HIS A 35 3.34 6.97 -3.40
CA HIS A 35 2.25 7.51 -4.21
C HIS A 35 1.82 6.52 -5.29
N GLU A 36 0.64 5.96 -5.11
CA GLU A 36 0.00 5.00 -6.00
C GLU A 36 -1.07 5.68 -6.87
N LYS A 37 -1.11 5.32 -8.15
CA LYS A 37 -2.11 5.81 -9.12
C LYS A 37 -2.47 4.74 -10.13
N THR A 38 -3.72 4.66 -10.55
CA THR A 38 -4.09 3.94 -11.78
C THR A 38 -3.25 4.45 -12.95
N SER A 39 -2.72 3.53 -13.74
CA SER A 39 -1.82 3.82 -14.85
C SER A 39 -2.55 4.52 -15.98
N ALA A 40 -1.88 5.43 -16.69
CA ALA A 40 -2.46 6.09 -17.85
C ALA A 40 -2.84 5.12 -18.99
N GLY A 41 -2.22 3.93 -19.02
CA GLY A 41 -2.53 2.85 -19.97
C GLY A 41 -3.51 1.79 -19.44
N ALA A 42 -4.11 1.99 -18.26
CA ALA A 42 -5.08 1.05 -17.72
C ALA A 42 -6.34 0.98 -18.62
N PRO A 43 -7.03 -0.17 -18.67
CA PRO A 43 -8.29 -0.30 -19.40
C PRO A 43 -9.33 0.72 -18.92
N ALA A 44 -10.13 1.27 -19.84
CA ALA A 44 -11.17 2.25 -19.49
C ALA A 44 -12.26 1.70 -18.55
N SER A 45 -12.37 0.37 -18.41
CA SER A 45 -13.24 -0.30 -17.45
C SER A 45 -12.71 -0.29 -16.02
N GLU A 46 -11.42 -0.05 -15.83
CA GLU A 46 -10.80 0.06 -14.50
C GLU A 46 -11.17 1.41 -13.88
N ARG A 47 -11.58 1.39 -12.61
CA ARG A 47 -11.94 2.62 -11.90
C ARG A 47 -10.67 3.39 -11.55
N PRO A 48 -10.58 4.69 -11.84
CA PRO A 48 -9.44 5.50 -11.42
C PRO A 48 -9.29 5.47 -9.89
N TYR A 49 -8.05 5.27 -9.45
CA TYR A 49 -7.64 5.26 -8.06
C TYR A 49 -6.36 6.08 -7.89
N GLU A 50 -6.24 6.77 -6.75
CA GLU A 50 -5.02 7.46 -6.32
C GLU A 50 -4.95 7.41 -4.79
N ALA A 51 -3.77 7.11 -4.27
CA ALA A 51 -3.50 7.09 -2.84
C ALA A 51 -2.07 7.49 -2.52
N ILE A 52 -1.89 8.13 -1.36
CA ILE A 52 -0.60 8.43 -0.75
C ILE A 52 -0.52 7.75 0.60
N TRP A 53 0.54 6.98 0.80
CA TRP A 53 0.90 6.36 2.06
C TRP A 53 2.11 7.07 2.64
N PHE A 54 2.03 7.54 3.88
CA PHE A 54 3.20 8.02 4.63
C PHE A 54 3.54 7.02 5.72
N VAL A 55 4.71 6.40 5.62
CA VAL A 55 5.20 5.41 6.57
C VAL A 55 6.38 5.99 7.35
N GLY A 56 6.24 6.10 8.66
CA GLY A 56 7.30 6.50 9.58
C GLY A 56 7.57 5.43 10.63
N TYR A 57 8.78 5.40 11.19
CA TYR A 57 9.10 4.56 12.35
C TYR A 57 9.10 5.42 13.61
N ASP A 58 8.30 5.04 14.61
CA ASP A 58 8.29 5.64 15.93
C ASP A 58 9.19 4.81 16.87
N PRO A 59 10.37 5.34 17.25
CA PRO A 59 11.30 4.62 18.12
C PRO A 59 10.83 4.55 19.57
N VAL A 60 9.88 5.39 20.00
CA VAL A 60 9.36 5.36 21.39
C VAL A 60 8.42 4.17 21.58
N SER A 61 7.54 3.93 20.60
CA SER A 61 6.60 2.80 20.61
C SER A 61 7.14 1.58 19.86
N GLU A 62 8.37 1.64 19.35
CA GLU A 62 9.06 0.60 18.57
C GLU A 62 8.23 0.01 17.42
N ARG A 63 7.48 0.87 16.71
CA ARG A 63 6.55 0.45 15.63
C ARG A 63 6.54 1.43 14.46
N TYR A 64 6.05 0.96 13.33
CA TYR A 64 5.74 1.79 12.18
C TYR A 64 4.34 2.38 12.32
N VAL A 65 4.20 3.63 11.88
CA VAL A 65 2.95 4.37 11.77
C VAL A 65 2.72 4.66 10.29
N CYS A 66 1.51 4.37 9.81
CA CYS A 66 1.11 4.59 8.43
C CYS A 66 -0.10 5.53 8.38
N HIS A 67 0.07 6.65 7.68
CA HIS A 67 -1.05 7.50 7.27
C HIS A 67 -1.45 7.11 5.85
N LEU A 68 -2.75 6.93 5.61
CA LEU A 68 -3.31 6.66 4.29
C LEU A 68 -4.25 7.80 3.90
N PHE A 69 -4.02 8.34 2.71
CA PHE A 69 -4.89 9.32 2.07
C PHE A 69 -5.24 8.79 0.68
N ASP A 70 -6.52 8.72 0.34
CA ASP A 70 -6.95 8.26 -0.97
C ASP A 70 -8.09 9.12 -1.55
N ILE A 71 -8.51 8.80 -2.76
CA ILE A 71 -9.59 9.49 -3.46
C ILE A 71 -10.97 9.39 -2.78
N PHE A 72 -11.15 8.51 -1.78
CA PHE A 72 -12.40 8.41 -1.04
C PHE A 72 -12.52 9.50 0.05
N GLY A 73 -11.45 10.27 0.27
CA GLY A 73 -11.46 11.50 1.06
C GLY A 73 -11.11 11.32 2.54
N ALA A 74 -11.28 12.39 3.32
CA ALA A 74 -10.71 12.51 4.65
C ALA A 74 -11.20 11.48 5.69
N ARG A 75 -12.42 10.94 5.52
CA ARG A 75 -13.04 10.01 6.47
C ARG A 75 -12.14 8.80 6.77
N PHE A 76 -11.50 8.24 5.75
CA PHE A 76 -10.62 7.07 5.91
C PHE A 76 -9.20 7.45 6.36
N SER A 77 -8.84 8.74 6.33
CA SER A 77 -7.54 9.20 6.84
C SER A 77 -7.51 9.44 8.36
N GLU A 78 -8.67 9.34 9.03
CA GLU A 78 -8.78 9.51 10.48
C GLU A 78 -8.16 8.33 11.26
N THR A 79 -8.07 7.15 10.65
CA THR A 79 -7.52 5.94 11.26
C THR A 79 -6.09 5.71 10.81
N LEU A 80 -5.16 5.67 11.76
CA LEU A 80 -3.76 5.31 11.49
C LEU A 80 -3.58 3.79 11.41
N GLY A 81 -2.69 3.36 10.52
CA GLY A 81 -2.20 2.00 10.49
C GLY A 81 -0.99 1.84 11.40
N TYR A 82 -0.98 0.80 12.24
CA TYR A 82 0.19 0.46 13.06
C TYR A 82 0.74 -0.90 12.66
N GLY A 83 2.07 -1.04 12.63
CA GLY A 83 2.70 -2.30 12.27
C GLY A 83 4.09 -2.47 12.85
N THR A 84 4.50 -3.71 13.07
CA THR A 84 5.88 -4.07 13.44
C THR A 84 6.47 -4.90 12.31
N ARG A 85 7.78 -4.74 12.09
CA ARG A 85 8.50 -5.53 11.11
C ARG A 85 8.71 -6.96 11.63
N ASP A 86 8.40 -7.94 10.80
CA ASP A 86 8.70 -9.35 11.01
C ASP A 86 9.47 -9.89 9.79
N GLY A 87 10.77 -10.14 9.97
CA GLY A 87 11.67 -10.54 8.90
C GLY A 87 11.69 -9.55 7.73
N ASN A 88 11.15 -9.99 6.59
CA ASN A 88 11.04 -9.20 5.36
C ASN A 88 9.64 -8.61 5.13
N ALA A 89 8.79 -8.61 6.15
CA ALA A 89 7.45 -8.06 6.05
C ALA A 89 7.15 -7.01 7.12
N ILE A 90 6.22 -6.12 6.81
CA ILE A 90 5.54 -5.25 7.77
C ILE A 90 4.05 -5.44 7.55
N ARG A 91 3.32 -5.79 8.61
CA ARG A 91 1.86 -5.84 8.59
C ARG A 91 1.32 -4.63 9.34
N PHE A 92 0.64 -3.76 8.62
CA PHE A 92 -0.16 -2.68 9.18
C PHE A 92 -1.58 -3.17 9.48
N VAL A 93 -2.10 -2.76 10.63
CA VAL A 93 -3.50 -2.92 11.03
C VAL A 93 -4.11 -1.53 11.16
N PHE A 94 -5.16 -1.27 10.38
CA PHE A 94 -5.98 -0.07 10.47
C PHE A 94 -7.29 -0.47 11.15
N GLU A 95 -7.53 0.03 12.37
CA GLU A 95 -8.74 -0.27 13.14
C GLU A 95 -9.88 0.68 12.74
N TYR A 96 -10.42 0.51 11.53
CA TYR A 96 -11.55 1.34 11.08
C TYR A 96 -12.82 1.04 11.89
N PRO A 97 -13.75 2.01 12.00
CA PRO A 97 -15.00 1.82 12.75
C PRO A 97 -15.87 0.64 12.27
N ASP A 98 -15.78 0.28 10.99
CA ASP A 98 -16.51 -0.84 10.36
C ASP A 98 -15.74 -2.15 10.33
N GLY A 99 -14.49 -2.16 10.82
CA GLY A 99 -13.69 -3.34 11.04
C GLY A 99 -12.21 -3.16 10.66
N PRO A 100 -11.33 -4.03 11.15
CA PRO A 100 -9.92 -3.93 10.86
C PRO A 100 -9.64 -4.19 9.37
N PHE A 101 -8.75 -3.37 8.81
CA PHE A 101 -8.16 -3.55 7.50
C PHE A 101 -6.68 -3.84 7.64
N HIS A 102 -6.21 -4.92 7.01
CA HIS A 102 -4.82 -5.34 7.09
C HIS A 102 -4.10 -5.03 5.79
N THR A 103 -2.89 -4.49 5.88
CA THR A 103 -1.99 -4.29 4.74
C THR A 103 -0.63 -4.88 5.07
N THR A 104 -0.20 -5.89 4.32
CA THR A 104 1.11 -6.52 4.49
C THR A 104 1.99 -6.20 3.30
N TYR A 105 3.09 -5.49 3.55
CA TYR A 105 4.17 -5.34 2.58
C TYR A 105 5.22 -6.40 2.84
N ARG A 106 5.55 -7.20 1.83
CA ARG A 106 6.55 -8.28 1.95
C ARG A 106 7.58 -8.18 0.83
N TRP A 107 8.85 -8.09 1.21
CA TRP A 107 9.95 -8.16 0.27
C TRP A 107 10.29 -9.62 -0.05
N SER A 108 10.39 -9.95 -1.34
CA SER A 108 10.94 -11.20 -1.85
C SER A 108 12.32 -10.93 -2.45
N PRO A 109 13.42 -11.22 -1.72
CA PRO A 109 14.77 -11.05 -2.26
C PRO A 109 15.03 -11.85 -3.52
N GLN A 110 14.45 -13.05 -3.63
CA GLN A 110 14.67 -13.98 -4.74
C GLN A 110 14.10 -13.45 -6.06
N ASN A 111 13.00 -12.70 -5.99
CA ASN A 111 12.31 -12.17 -7.16
C ASN A 111 12.55 -10.68 -7.35
N GLU A 112 13.26 -10.04 -6.42
CA GLU A 112 13.40 -8.58 -6.32
C GLU A 112 12.05 -7.83 -6.39
N THR A 113 11.02 -8.40 -5.76
CA THR A 113 9.66 -7.85 -5.76
C THR A 113 9.14 -7.55 -4.37
N TRP A 114 8.29 -6.53 -4.27
CA TRP A 114 7.45 -6.31 -3.12
C TRP A 114 6.05 -6.87 -3.40
N GLN A 115 5.51 -7.65 -2.47
CA GLN A 115 4.10 -8.01 -2.44
C GLN A 115 3.35 -7.06 -1.51
N TRP A 116 2.17 -6.62 -1.95
CA TRP A 116 1.22 -5.84 -1.20
C TRP A 116 -0.04 -6.69 -1.05
N LEU A 117 -0.22 -7.30 0.12
CA LEU A 117 -1.40 -8.10 0.44
C LEU A 117 -2.32 -7.29 1.35
N LEU A 118 -3.49 -6.93 0.84
CA LEU A 118 -4.51 -6.21 1.58
C LEU A 118 -5.66 -7.17 1.88
N GLU A 119 -6.12 -7.18 3.11
CA GLU A 119 -7.16 -8.09 3.58
C GLU A 119 -8.20 -7.32 4.40
N GLN A 120 -9.45 -7.74 4.27
CA GLN A 120 -10.56 -7.21 5.06
C GLN A 120 -11.48 -8.34 5.49
N LYS A 121 -12.40 -8.04 6.39
CA LYS A 121 -13.51 -8.96 6.68
C LYS A 121 -14.65 -8.77 5.68
N ASP A 122 -15.26 -9.87 5.28
CA ASP A 122 -16.54 -9.86 4.55
C ASP A 122 -17.72 -9.64 5.52
N LYS A 123 -18.94 -9.63 4.98
CA LYS A 123 -20.18 -9.45 5.77
C LYS A 123 -20.43 -10.56 6.81
N SER A 124 -19.78 -11.71 6.67
CA SER A 124 -19.83 -12.82 7.64
C SER A 124 -18.73 -12.75 8.70
N GLY A 125 -17.85 -11.74 8.61
CA GLY A 125 -16.71 -11.57 9.51
C GLY A 125 -15.48 -12.41 9.13
N LYS A 126 -15.52 -13.11 7.98
CA LYS A 126 -14.41 -13.92 7.48
C LYS A 126 -13.38 -13.03 6.77
N TRP A 127 -12.09 -13.27 7.02
CA TRP A 127 -11.02 -12.62 6.27
C TRP A 127 -11.03 -13.05 4.80
N ILE A 128 -10.97 -12.06 3.91
CA ILE A 128 -10.87 -12.22 2.47
C ILE A 128 -9.75 -11.30 1.95
N THR A 129 -9.14 -11.71 0.84
CA THR A 129 -8.20 -10.86 0.11
C THR A 129 -8.98 -9.69 -0.51
N PHE A 130 -8.60 -8.48 -0.12
CA PHE A 130 -9.03 -7.25 -0.79
C PHE A 130 -8.15 -6.97 -2.00
N ALA A 131 -6.83 -7.07 -1.85
CA ALA A 131 -5.89 -6.96 -2.96
C ALA A 131 -4.66 -7.84 -2.76
N ASP A 132 -4.10 -8.35 -3.84
CA ASP A 132 -2.78 -8.99 -3.88
C ASP A 132 -2.03 -8.43 -5.08
N LEU A 133 -1.09 -7.53 -4.81
CA LEU A 133 -0.36 -6.78 -5.82
C LEU A 133 1.15 -7.03 -5.71
N LYS A 134 1.84 -6.94 -6.85
CA LYS A 134 3.29 -7.12 -6.96
C LYS A 134 3.91 -5.90 -7.58
N LEU A 135 4.72 -5.22 -6.80
CA LEU A 135 5.52 -4.08 -7.21
C LEU A 135 6.89 -4.58 -7.66
N ARG A 136 7.21 -4.34 -8.93
CA ARG A 136 8.52 -4.65 -9.51
C ARG A 136 9.33 -3.37 -9.60
N ARG A 137 10.64 -3.45 -9.34
CA ARG A 137 11.53 -2.31 -9.62
C ARG A 137 11.44 -1.95 -11.12
N PRO A 138 11.45 -0.67 -11.50
CA PRO A 138 11.53 -0.31 -12.91
C PRO A 138 12.83 -0.88 -13.48
N PRO A 139 12.88 -1.30 -14.75
CA PRO A 139 14.16 -1.62 -15.39
C PRO A 139 15.11 -0.42 -15.19
N GLN A 140 16.30 -0.66 -14.64
CA GLN A 140 17.34 0.37 -14.67
C GLN A 140 17.85 0.49 -16.12
N PRO A 141 18.08 1.70 -16.63
CA PRO A 141 18.73 1.88 -17.92
C PRO A 141 20.17 1.35 -17.92
#